data_AF-M1NIJ5-F1
#
_entry.id   AF-M1NIJ5-F1
#
_cell.length_a   1.000
_cell.length_b   1.000
_cell.length_c   1.000
_cell.angle_alpha   90.00
_cell.angle_beta   90.00
_cell.angle_gamma   90.00
#
_symmetry.space_group_name_H-M   'P 1'
#
loop_
_entity.id
_entity.type
_entity.pdbx_description
1 polymer ?
#
loop_
_entity_poly.entity_id
_entity_poly.type
_entity_poly.pdbx_seq_one_letter_code
_entity_poly.pdbx_strand_id
1 'polypeptide(L)'
;MYIAILFAVLTIAGCIGDDKSSTQTDTLIVDNAGIINFSPDVMDHYREYNSYLLKTFDIDFRVMTTRSEQDITSFTNEAYEDFQYESRSTSGRALLLVINSQLDEVRMGVSMALEPIYTDAFISYIERKGMVPYFRDSNISDGVYMLMELIKDRAMEAEQGKEYLEPMETKSLGGGSRSDALIGQMDRTAKQGDNITVEEDDTPEDILAKHLMGLRTHNKNPNLDIFSEATRKFFQKRTVTDINMDNEYRFISQCNDGKVVYSDDGTRALIIHPLEQRSCSPYYFIKEQRKWRLDILTMSKVLRFNTKMEWHFSQNDRELYNIPYEFVFGGYIYDKNGYPFHNTKKYQWGFRCSRYILAEEQEGKPLCLISWLDQEGAAKNKLGFQLNDVIVRIGNEKSHIDNPNMYKTAAYLRLPAGELATVIVERKGVGRVKLQSLAP
;
A
#
# COMPACT_ATOMS: atom_id res chain seq x y z
N MET A 1 -35.38 -6.36 -11.25
CA MET A 1 -36.48 -7.05 -11.96
C MET A 1 -36.03 -7.36 -13.38
N TYR A 2 -35.50 -8.57 -13.61
CA TYR A 2 -35.61 -9.32 -14.87
C TYR A 2 -35.41 -10.80 -14.52
N ILE A 3 -36.19 -11.63 -15.20
CA ILE A 3 -36.57 -13.00 -14.89
C ILE A 3 -35.58 -14.01 -15.50
N ALA A 4 -35.51 -15.16 -14.84
CA ALA A 4 -34.85 -16.42 -15.16
C ALA A 4 -35.08 -16.98 -16.58
N ILE A 5 -34.23 -17.95 -16.97
CA ILE A 5 -34.61 -19.26 -17.56
C ILE A 5 -33.45 -20.27 -17.39
N LEU A 6 -33.83 -21.49 -16.93
CA LEU A 6 -33.07 -22.76 -16.81
C LEU A 6 -32.66 -23.33 -18.20
N PHE A 7 -31.81 -24.34 -18.42
CA PHE A 7 -31.51 -25.68 -17.84
C PHE A 7 -30.10 -26.07 -18.40
N ALA A 8 -29.27 -26.92 -17.81
CA ALA A 8 -29.46 -28.37 -17.75
C ALA A 8 -28.41 -29.06 -16.86
N VAL A 9 -28.85 -30.15 -16.24
CA VAL A 9 -28.14 -31.08 -15.36
C VAL A 9 -27.14 -31.94 -16.15
N LEU A 10 -25.94 -32.12 -15.60
CA LEU A 10 -25.17 -33.36 -15.81
C LEU A 10 -24.30 -33.63 -14.57
N THR A 11 -24.80 -34.55 -13.74
CA THR A 11 -24.09 -35.22 -12.67
C THR A 11 -23.02 -36.14 -13.28
N ILE A 12 -21.75 -35.88 -12.99
CA ILE A 12 -20.70 -36.90 -13.04
C ILE A 12 -20.02 -36.89 -11.68
N ALA A 13 -20.13 -38.03 -11.00
CA ALA A 13 -19.42 -38.34 -9.78
C ALA A 13 -17.91 -38.18 -10.01
N GLY A 14 -17.26 -37.41 -9.15
CA GLY A 14 -15.82 -37.20 -9.18
C GLY A 14 -15.34 -36.68 -7.84
N CYS A 15 -14.80 -37.60 -7.04
CA CYS A 15 -13.92 -37.37 -5.89
C CYS A 15 -14.47 -36.42 -4.82
N ILE A 16 -15.01 -37.03 -3.75
CA ILE A 16 -14.94 -36.48 -2.40
C ILE A 16 -13.43 -36.37 -2.06
N GLY A 17 -12.84 -35.24 -2.44
CA GLY A 17 -11.63 -34.76 -1.81
C GLY A 17 -12.06 -34.18 -0.47
N ASP A 18 -11.47 -34.68 0.61
CA ASP A 18 -11.55 -34.10 1.94
C ASP A 18 -11.23 -32.59 1.85
N ASP A 19 -12.28 -31.77 1.77
CA ASP A 19 -12.18 -30.32 1.84
C ASP A 19 -12.04 -29.92 3.32
N LYS A 20 -10.94 -30.38 3.93
CA LYS A 20 -10.49 -29.95 5.27
C LYS A 20 -9.72 -28.64 5.20
N SER A 21 -10.23 -27.66 4.43
CA SER A 21 -9.72 -26.29 4.46
C SER A 21 -10.74 -25.25 4.95
N SER A 22 -11.98 -25.65 5.24
CA SER A 22 -13.06 -24.74 5.65
C SER A 22 -13.35 -24.66 7.15
N THR A 23 -12.61 -25.36 8.02
CA THR A 23 -12.95 -25.44 9.47
C THR A 23 -11.99 -24.75 10.43
N GLN A 24 -10.94 -24.06 9.96
CA GLN A 24 -10.01 -23.34 10.85
C GLN A 24 -10.12 -21.82 10.77
N THR A 25 -10.99 -21.30 9.89
CA THR A 25 -11.02 -19.88 9.49
C THR A 25 -12.06 -19.05 10.26
N ASP A 26 -12.94 -19.68 11.05
CA ASP A 26 -14.06 -19.04 11.76
C ASP A 26 -13.77 -18.63 13.21
N THR A 27 -12.53 -18.75 13.70
CA THR A 27 -12.20 -18.48 15.13
C THR A 27 -11.51 -17.14 15.39
N LEU A 28 -11.10 -16.40 14.36
CA LEU A 28 -10.40 -15.12 14.52
C LEU A 28 -11.29 -14.00 15.07
N ILE A 29 -12.56 -14.02 14.68
CA ILE A 29 -13.59 -13.09 15.12
C ILE A 29 -14.82 -13.91 15.51
N VAL A 30 -15.26 -13.79 16.75
CA VAL A 30 -16.48 -14.41 17.27
C VAL A 30 -17.51 -13.31 17.49
N ASP A 31 -18.38 -13.07 16.51
CA ASP A 31 -19.35 -11.96 16.55
C ASP A 31 -20.72 -12.38 17.11
N ASN A 32 -20.79 -12.71 18.41
CA ASN A 32 -22.06 -13.11 19.03
C ASN A 32 -23.06 -11.94 19.18
N ALA A 33 -22.58 -10.70 19.14
CA ALA A 33 -23.43 -9.51 19.20
C ALA A 33 -23.98 -9.07 17.83
N GLY A 34 -23.41 -9.55 16.72
CA GLY A 34 -23.80 -9.15 15.37
C GLY A 34 -23.50 -7.69 15.03
N ILE A 35 -22.42 -7.14 15.58
CA ILE A 35 -22.05 -5.72 15.45
C ILE A 35 -20.81 -5.50 14.58
N ILE A 36 -20.13 -6.58 14.18
CA ILE A 36 -18.98 -6.52 13.31
C ILE A 36 -19.43 -6.81 11.88
N ASN A 37 -19.20 -5.85 10.99
CA ASN A 37 -19.48 -6.02 9.57
C ASN A 37 -18.22 -5.70 8.78
N PHE A 38 -17.40 -6.71 8.54
CA PHE A 38 -16.23 -6.57 7.68
C PHE A 38 -16.61 -6.79 6.23
N SER A 39 -16.17 -5.91 5.34
CA SER A 39 -16.20 -6.24 3.91
C SER A 39 -15.23 -7.41 3.63
N PRO A 40 -15.44 -8.19 2.56
CA PRO A 40 -14.53 -9.27 2.19
C PRO A 40 -13.07 -8.82 2.11
N ASP A 41 -12.83 -7.66 1.50
CA ASP A 41 -11.49 -7.08 1.39
C ASP A 41 -10.86 -6.82 2.77
N VAL A 42 -11.60 -6.21 3.70
CA VAL A 42 -11.07 -5.92 5.05
C VAL A 42 -10.82 -7.22 5.82
N MET A 43 -11.67 -8.24 5.66
CA MET A 43 -11.43 -9.56 6.26
C MET A 43 -10.15 -10.22 5.76
N ASP A 44 -9.85 -10.12 4.47
CA ASP A 44 -8.63 -10.70 3.91
C ASP A 44 -7.38 -10.00 4.46
N HIS A 45 -7.40 -8.67 4.54
CA HIS A 45 -6.32 -7.93 5.21
C HIS A 45 -6.21 -8.31 6.70
N TYR A 46 -7.35 -8.41 7.41
CA TYR A 46 -7.37 -8.83 8.81
C TYR A 46 -6.72 -10.21 9.02
N ARG A 47 -6.97 -11.17 8.11
CA ARG A 47 -6.34 -12.50 8.13
C ARG A 47 -4.84 -12.44 7.83
N GLU A 48 -4.42 -11.62 6.88
CA GLU A 48 -3.01 -11.45 6.54
C GLU A 48 -2.22 -10.88 7.72
N TYR A 49 -2.73 -9.83 8.35
CA TYR A 49 -2.12 -9.23 9.54
C TYR A 49 -2.09 -10.20 10.72
N ASN A 50 -3.17 -10.92 11.01
CA ASN A 50 -3.17 -11.95 12.03
C ASN A 50 -2.15 -13.06 11.75
N SER A 51 -2.06 -13.50 10.50
CA SER A 51 -1.06 -14.49 10.08
C SER A 51 0.36 -13.97 10.26
N TYR A 52 0.59 -12.68 10.00
CA TYR A 52 1.88 -12.03 10.21
C TYR A 52 2.22 -11.92 11.71
N LEU A 53 1.27 -11.47 12.54
CA LEU A 53 1.43 -11.40 14.00
C LEU A 53 1.84 -12.75 14.60
N LEU A 54 1.13 -13.81 14.19
CA LEU A 54 1.40 -15.16 14.67
C LEU A 54 2.75 -15.69 14.15
N LYS A 55 3.04 -15.54 12.85
CA LYS A 55 4.28 -16.11 12.29
C LYS A 55 5.54 -15.35 12.71
N THR A 56 5.46 -14.04 12.92
CA THR A 56 6.62 -13.19 13.19
C THR A 56 6.84 -12.99 14.68
N PHE A 57 5.79 -12.74 15.46
CA PHE A 57 5.90 -12.42 16.88
C PHE A 57 5.37 -13.52 17.80
N ASP A 58 4.83 -14.61 17.22
CA ASP A 58 4.11 -15.67 17.92
C ASP A 58 2.89 -15.16 18.69
N ILE A 59 2.22 -14.11 18.18
CA ILE A 59 1.05 -13.50 18.83
C ILE A 59 -0.25 -14.02 18.20
N ASP A 60 -1.10 -14.67 19.00
CA ASP A 60 -2.47 -15.00 18.61
C ASP A 60 -3.42 -13.86 19.01
N PHE A 61 -3.91 -13.09 18.05
CA PHE A 61 -4.87 -12.01 18.27
C PHE A 61 -6.28 -12.43 17.83
N ARG A 62 -7.27 -12.21 18.69
CA ARG A 62 -8.68 -12.53 18.42
C ARG A 62 -9.60 -11.42 18.88
N VAL A 63 -10.78 -11.38 18.28
CA VAL A 63 -11.84 -10.43 18.61
C VAL A 63 -13.11 -11.21 18.95
N MET A 64 -13.79 -10.80 20.01
CA MET A 64 -15.06 -11.35 20.41
C MET A 64 -16.05 -10.21 20.68
N THR A 65 -17.28 -10.36 20.22
CA THR A 65 -18.38 -9.49 20.61
C THR A 65 -19.38 -10.27 21.44
N THR A 66 -20.05 -9.59 22.37
CA THR A 66 -21.02 -10.22 23.27
C THR A 66 -22.15 -9.28 23.63
N ARG A 67 -23.27 -9.86 24.08
CA ARG A 67 -24.41 -9.17 24.70
C ARG A 67 -24.63 -9.62 26.15
N SER A 68 -23.62 -10.27 26.76
CA SER A 68 -23.70 -10.74 28.14
C SER A 68 -23.95 -9.56 29.09
N GLU A 69 -24.80 -9.76 30.09
CA GLU A 69 -25.01 -8.80 31.19
C GLU A 69 -23.94 -8.94 32.29
N GLN A 70 -23.06 -9.94 32.19
CA GLN A 70 -21.93 -10.14 33.10
C GLN A 70 -20.92 -9.00 32.95
N ASP A 71 -20.31 -8.59 34.07
CA ASP A 71 -19.21 -7.63 34.07
C ASP A 71 -18.12 -8.02 33.06
N ILE A 72 -17.68 -7.06 32.24
CA ILE A 72 -16.77 -7.33 31.12
C ILE A 72 -15.42 -7.88 31.58
N THR A 73 -14.99 -7.61 32.81
CA THR A 73 -13.72 -8.11 33.35
C THR A 73 -13.83 -9.60 33.62
N SER A 74 -14.88 -10.02 34.34
CA SER A 74 -15.15 -11.44 34.60
C SER A 74 -15.36 -12.21 33.29
N PHE A 75 -16.18 -11.67 32.38
CA PHE A 75 -16.40 -12.29 31.08
C PHE A 75 -15.10 -12.42 30.28
N THR A 76 -14.28 -11.36 30.23
CA THR A 76 -13.00 -11.40 29.49
C THR A 76 -12.06 -12.42 30.08
N ASN A 77 -11.95 -12.52 31.41
CA ASN A 77 -11.07 -13.51 32.04
C ASN A 77 -11.53 -14.95 31.74
N GLU A 78 -12.82 -15.24 31.87
CA GLU A 78 -13.40 -16.55 31.55
C GLU A 78 -13.19 -16.90 30.06
N ALA A 79 -13.53 -15.98 29.16
CA ALA A 79 -13.30 -16.17 27.74
C ALA A 79 -11.82 -16.39 27.45
N TYR A 80 -10.93 -15.62 28.09
CA TYR A 80 -9.49 -15.70 27.90
C TYR A 80 -8.92 -17.06 28.31
N GLU A 81 -9.41 -17.67 29.39
CA GLU A 81 -9.02 -19.03 29.80
C GLU A 81 -9.37 -20.05 28.70
N ASP A 82 -10.57 -19.98 28.15
CA ASP A 82 -10.99 -20.83 27.03
C ASP A 82 -10.13 -20.57 25.78
N PHE A 83 -9.88 -19.30 25.46
CA PHE A 83 -9.05 -18.91 24.31
C PHE A 83 -7.59 -19.34 24.45
N GLN A 84 -7.03 -19.34 25.67
CA GLN A 84 -5.67 -19.78 25.93
C GLN A 84 -5.50 -21.28 25.64
N TYR A 85 -6.49 -22.10 25.99
CA TYR A 85 -6.49 -23.52 25.66
C TYR A 85 -6.48 -23.77 24.14
N GLU A 86 -7.17 -22.92 23.39
CA GLU A 86 -7.25 -22.98 21.93
C GLU A 86 -6.22 -22.09 21.21
N SER A 87 -5.29 -21.49 21.94
CA SER A 87 -4.35 -20.51 21.40
C SER A 87 -3.46 -21.14 20.34
N ARG A 88 -3.23 -20.39 19.26
CA ARG A 88 -2.32 -20.76 18.19
C ARG A 88 -0.88 -20.37 18.48
N SER A 89 -0.65 -19.54 19.50
CA SER A 89 0.68 -19.13 19.95
C SER A 89 1.38 -20.27 20.68
N THR A 90 2.63 -20.55 20.31
CA THR A 90 3.44 -21.58 20.98
C THR A 90 4.06 -21.11 22.30
N SER A 91 4.14 -19.80 22.51
CA SER A 91 4.71 -19.15 23.68
C SER A 91 3.67 -18.58 24.65
N GLY A 92 2.37 -18.81 24.39
CA GLY A 92 1.27 -18.27 25.21
C GLY A 92 1.06 -16.76 25.04
N ARG A 93 1.63 -16.16 23.98
CA ARG A 93 1.43 -14.75 23.62
C ARG A 93 0.08 -14.61 22.92
N ALA A 94 -0.93 -14.18 23.66
CA ALA A 94 -2.28 -14.00 23.11
C ALA A 94 -2.90 -12.68 23.51
N LEU A 95 -3.68 -12.11 22.60
CA LEU A 95 -4.46 -10.90 22.77
C LEU A 95 -5.92 -11.19 22.44
N LEU A 96 -6.83 -10.73 23.29
CA LEU A 96 -8.27 -10.87 23.08
C LEU A 96 -8.94 -9.52 23.23
N LEU A 97 -9.54 -9.01 22.16
CA LEU A 97 -10.43 -7.86 22.25
C LEU A 97 -11.85 -8.34 22.53
N VAL A 98 -12.46 -7.88 23.62
CA VAL A 98 -13.88 -8.12 23.93
C VAL A 98 -14.67 -6.82 23.79
N ILE A 99 -15.71 -6.84 22.96
CA ILE A 99 -16.64 -5.72 22.78
C ILE A 99 -18.02 -6.16 23.27
N ASN A 100 -18.50 -5.53 24.34
CA ASN A 100 -19.82 -5.81 24.89
C ASN A 100 -20.81 -4.72 24.45
N SER A 101 -21.69 -5.03 23.50
CA SER A 101 -22.68 -4.06 23.01
C SER A 101 -23.86 -3.85 23.97
N GLN A 102 -24.07 -4.76 24.93
CA GLN A 102 -25.15 -4.65 25.92
C GLN A 102 -24.75 -3.71 27.06
N LEU A 103 -23.51 -3.81 27.53
CA LEU A 103 -22.96 -2.94 28.57
C LEU A 103 -22.31 -1.66 28.02
N ASP A 104 -22.13 -1.56 26.70
CA ASP A 104 -21.43 -0.47 26.02
C ASP A 104 -19.99 -0.31 26.51
N GLU A 105 -19.27 -1.43 26.56
CA GLU A 105 -17.92 -1.54 27.13
C GLU A 105 -16.96 -2.26 26.18
N VAL A 106 -15.69 -1.91 26.27
CA VAL A 106 -14.62 -2.61 25.57
C VAL A 106 -13.44 -2.88 26.50
N ARG A 107 -12.80 -4.03 26.31
CA ARG A 107 -11.64 -4.46 27.08
C ARG A 107 -10.67 -5.28 26.22
N MET A 108 -9.38 -4.99 26.34
CA MET A 108 -8.32 -5.88 25.85
C MET A 108 -7.83 -6.82 26.96
N GLY A 109 -7.88 -8.13 26.71
CA GLY A 109 -7.15 -9.14 27.45
C GLY A 109 -5.74 -9.33 26.89
N VAL A 110 -4.72 -9.25 27.75
CA VAL A 110 -3.31 -9.36 27.38
C VAL A 110 -2.67 -10.48 28.19
N SER A 111 -1.93 -11.41 27.56
CA SER A 111 -1.21 -12.42 28.35
C SER A 111 -0.05 -11.80 29.10
N MET A 112 0.31 -12.41 30.23
CA MET A 112 1.51 -12.03 31.00
C MET A 112 2.78 -11.94 30.13
N ALA A 113 2.91 -12.81 29.12
CA ALA A 113 4.05 -12.81 28.20
C ALA A 113 4.14 -11.56 27.31
N LEU A 114 3.06 -10.80 27.21
CA LEU A 114 2.92 -9.62 26.36
C LEU A 114 2.77 -8.30 27.15
N GLU A 115 2.55 -8.35 28.46
CA GLU A 115 2.45 -7.15 29.33
C GLU A 115 3.63 -6.17 29.18
N PRO A 116 4.91 -6.61 29.05
CA PRO A 116 6.03 -5.68 28.85
C PRO A 116 5.98 -4.94 27.51
N ILE A 117 5.23 -5.48 26.53
CA ILE A 117 5.12 -4.93 25.17
C ILE A 117 3.87 -4.04 25.06
N TYR A 118 2.73 -4.56 25.51
CA TYR A 118 1.43 -3.90 25.51
C TYR A 118 1.06 -3.54 26.95
N THR A 119 1.68 -2.47 27.44
CA THR A 119 1.45 -1.97 28.79
C THR A 119 0.03 -1.45 28.95
N ASP A 120 -0.45 -1.33 30.19
CA ASP A 120 -1.74 -0.71 30.49
C ASP A 120 -1.87 0.69 29.87
N ALA A 121 -0.78 1.46 29.87
CA ALA A 121 -0.66 2.76 29.21
C ALA A 121 -0.99 2.67 27.70
N PHE A 122 -0.34 1.75 26.99
CA PHE A 122 -0.59 1.51 25.57
C PHE A 122 -2.03 1.07 25.31
N ILE A 123 -2.54 0.09 26.06
CA ILE A 123 -3.92 -0.40 25.90
C ILE A 123 -4.94 0.70 26.16
N SER A 124 -4.74 1.49 27.21
CA SER A 124 -5.65 2.58 27.54
C SER A 124 -5.60 3.71 26.51
N TYR A 125 -4.43 3.94 25.90
CA TYR A 125 -4.28 4.86 24.79
C TYR A 125 -5.06 4.39 23.55
N ILE A 126 -4.85 3.15 23.09
CA ILE A 126 -5.49 2.63 21.87
C ILE A 126 -7.01 2.48 22.01
N GLU A 127 -7.52 2.11 23.19
CA GLU A 127 -8.95 2.05 23.46
C GLU A 127 -9.59 3.44 23.32
N ARG A 128 -9.11 4.42 24.09
CA ARG A 128 -9.73 5.76 24.16
C ARG A 128 -9.51 6.60 22.92
N LYS A 129 -8.30 6.58 22.37
CA LYS A 129 -7.89 7.48 21.29
C LYS A 129 -7.97 6.83 19.92
N GLY A 130 -7.98 5.51 19.85
CA GLY A 130 -8.12 4.76 18.61
C GLY A 130 -9.53 4.23 18.41
N MET A 131 -9.96 3.30 19.26
CA MET A 131 -11.18 2.51 19.02
C MET A 131 -12.48 3.27 19.27
N VAL A 132 -12.62 3.93 20.43
CA VAL A 132 -13.85 4.62 20.83
C VAL A 132 -14.35 5.63 19.78
N PRO A 133 -13.50 6.46 19.15
CA PRO A 133 -13.94 7.32 18.05
C PRO A 133 -14.64 6.58 16.91
N TYR A 134 -14.15 5.42 16.49
CA TYR A 134 -14.80 4.61 15.46
C TYR A 134 -16.11 3.99 15.96
N PHE A 135 -16.15 3.54 17.21
CA PHE A 135 -17.34 2.93 17.80
C PHE A 135 -18.50 3.92 17.93
N ARG A 136 -18.20 5.17 18.30
CA ARG A 136 -19.16 6.28 18.31
C ARG A 136 -19.80 6.54 16.95
N ASP A 137 -19.04 6.34 15.87
CA ASP A 137 -19.52 6.46 14.49
C ASP A 137 -20.13 5.14 13.96
N SER A 138 -20.37 4.16 14.83
CA SER A 138 -20.87 2.81 14.50
C SER A 138 -20.00 2.06 13.48
N ASN A 139 -18.70 2.37 13.44
CA ASN A 139 -17.74 1.80 12.53
C ASN A 139 -16.77 0.85 13.25
N ILE A 140 -17.34 -0.15 13.94
CA ILE A 140 -16.60 -1.08 14.81
C ILE A 140 -15.50 -1.80 14.03
N SER A 141 -15.80 -2.27 12.83
CA SER A 141 -14.87 -2.97 11.95
C SER A 141 -13.59 -2.17 11.67
N ASP A 142 -13.71 -0.90 11.28
CA ASP A 142 -12.53 -0.05 11.01
C ASP A 142 -11.74 0.22 12.31
N GLY A 143 -12.42 0.35 13.46
CA GLY A 143 -11.76 0.48 14.75
C GLY A 143 -10.95 -0.76 15.15
N VAL A 144 -11.49 -1.96 14.90
CA VAL A 144 -10.78 -3.23 15.11
C VAL A 144 -9.59 -3.38 14.16
N TYR A 145 -9.77 -3.02 12.90
CA TYR A 145 -8.69 -3.05 11.91
C TYR A 145 -7.55 -2.10 12.30
N MET A 146 -7.87 -0.86 12.67
CA MET A 146 -6.90 0.13 13.15
C MET A 146 -6.13 -0.38 14.39
N LEU A 147 -6.82 -0.98 15.35
CA LEU A 147 -6.20 -1.58 16.55
C LEU A 147 -5.16 -2.64 16.18
N MET A 148 -5.48 -3.50 15.21
CA MET A 148 -4.57 -4.55 14.75
C MET A 148 -3.29 -3.98 14.13
N GLU A 149 -3.39 -2.88 13.37
CA GLU A 149 -2.22 -2.17 12.83
C GLU A 149 -1.32 -1.63 13.96
N LEU A 150 -1.91 -1.06 15.01
CA LEU A 150 -1.16 -0.57 16.19
C LEU A 150 -0.47 -1.67 16.97
N ILE A 151 -1.16 -2.79 17.20
CA ILE A 151 -0.61 -3.96 17.88
C ILE A 151 0.64 -4.43 17.14
N LYS A 152 0.55 -4.57 15.80
CA LYS A 152 1.68 -4.94 14.96
C LYS A 152 2.82 -3.93 15.05
N ASP A 153 2.54 -2.64 14.91
CA ASP A 153 3.57 -1.60 14.98
C ASP A 153 4.30 -1.62 16.34
N ARG A 154 3.56 -1.78 17.43
CA ARG A 154 4.14 -1.87 18.78
C ARG A 154 4.97 -3.14 18.97
N ALA A 155 4.56 -4.28 18.40
CA ALA A 155 5.36 -5.50 18.39
C ALA A 155 6.70 -5.29 17.68
N MET A 156 6.68 -4.65 16.50
CA MET A 156 7.88 -4.33 15.72
C MET A 156 8.83 -3.40 16.49
N GLU A 157 8.30 -2.39 17.18
CA GLU A 157 9.10 -1.50 18.01
C GLU A 157 9.74 -2.23 19.19
N ALA A 158 8.98 -3.11 19.86
CA ALA A 158 9.48 -3.88 20.99
C ALA A 158 10.60 -4.85 20.57
N GLU A 159 10.50 -5.49 19.40
CA GLU A 159 11.61 -6.29 18.85
C GLU A 159 12.87 -5.46 18.57
N GLN A 160 12.70 -4.19 18.24
CA GLN A 160 13.80 -3.23 18.06
C GLN A 160 14.34 -2.68 19.40
N GLY A 161 13.83 -3.17 20.54
CA GLY A 161 14.22 -2.70 21.87
C GLY A 161 13.70 -1.30 22.21
N LYS A 162 12.70 -0.80 21.47
CA LYS A 162 12.10 0.52 21.74
C LYS A 162 11.05 0.39 22.85
N GLU A 163 11.25 1.16 23.91
CA GLU A 163 10.24 1.34 24.94
C GLU A 163 9.01 2.05 24.36
N TYR A 164 7.83 1.74 24.91
CA TYR A 164 6.65 2.53 24.60
C TYR A 164 6.74 3.85 25.34
N LEU A 165 6.76 4.95 24.58
CA LEU A 165 6.64 6.30 25.11
C LEU A 165 5.25 6.81 24.74
N GLU A 166 4.42 7.09 25.73
CA GLU A 166 3.13 7.69 25.49
C GLU A 166 3.31 9.05 24.79
N PRO A 167 2.58 9.34 23.69
CA PRO A 167 2.62 10.66 23.08
C PRO A 167 2.06 11.77 23.99
N MET A 168 1.37 11.44 25.10
CA MET A 168 0.93 12.35 26.18
C MET A 168 0.73 11.59 27.50
N GLU A 169 0.93 12.24 28.66
CA GLU A 169 0.66 11.65 30.00
C GLU A 169 -0.77 11.10 30.09
N THR A 170 -0.96 9.80 29.91
CA THR A 170 -2.20 9.13 30.28
C THR A 170 -2.02 8.46 31.63
N LYS A 171 -2.95 8.72 32.55
CA LYS A 171 -2.95 8.04 33.84
C LYS A 171 -3.38 6.60 33.61
N SER A 172 -2.39 5.70 33.52
CA SER A 172 -2.60 4.26 33.64
C SER A 172 -3.21 3.97 35.03
N LEU A 173 -4.49 3.64 35.03
CA LEU A 173 -5.17 3.05 36.19
C LEU A 173 -5.00 1.54 36.03
N GLY A 174 -3.87 1.01 36.51
CA GLY A 174 -3.40 -0.33 36.15
C GLY A 174 -4.43 -1.47 36.33
N GLY A 175 -4.24 -2.56 35.59
CA GLY A 175 -5.01 -3.81 35.74
C GLY A 175 -5.97 -4.15 34.59
N GLY A 176 -5.60 -3.86 33.34
CA GLY A 176 -6.47 -4.07 32.19
C GLY A 176 -7.54 -2.98 32.13
N SER A 177 -7.30 -2.00 31.25
CA SER A 177 -8.18 -0.87 30.99
C SER A 177 -9.60 -1.38 30.62
N ARG A 178 -10.61 -0.85 31.31
CA ARG A 178 -12.02 -0.89 30.87
C ARG A 178 -12.34 0.49 30.36
N SER A 179 -12.91 0.56 29.16
CA SER A 179 -13.34 1.82 28.56
C SER A 179 -14.81 1.72 28.14
N ASP A 180 -15.55 2.80 28.36
CA ASP A 180 -16.87 2.96 27.73
C ASP A 180 -16.68 2.94 26.21
N ALA A 181 -17.37 2.03 25.53
CA ALA A 181 -17.27 1.84 24.09
C ALA A 181 -18.02 2.94 23.32
N LEU A 182 -19.07 3.50 23.92
CA LEU A 182 -19.88 4.62 23.40
C LEU A 182 -20.44 4.34 22.00
N ILE A 183 -20.87 3.11 21.75
CA ILE A 183 -21.28 2.61 20.44
C ILE A 183 -22.47 3.42 19.91
N GLY A 184 -22.30 4.03 18.74
CA GLY A 184 -23.32 4.87 18.10
C GLY A 184 -23.59 6.22 18.79
N GLN A 185 -22.84 6.55 19.84
CA GLN A 185 -22.94 7.83 20.55
C GLN A 185 -22.04 8.89 19.87
N MET A 186 -22.49 9.38 18.70
CA MET A 186 -21.72 10.31 17.87
C MET A 186 -21.20 11.54 18.64
N ASP A 187 -19.90 11.81 18.52
CA ASP A 187 -19.28 13.03 19.04
C ASP A 187 -19.28 14.14 17.99
N ARG A 188 -20.20 15.08 18.15
CA ARG A 188 -20.35 16.23 17.22
C ARG A 188 -19.18 17.20 17.24
N THR A 189 -18.31 17.12 18.25
CA THR A 189 -17.14 17.99 18.41
C THR A 189 -15.86 17.36 17.89
N ALA A 190 -15.87 16.09 17.50
CA ALA A 190 -14.67 15.37 17.07
C ALA A 190 -13.98 15.94 15.82
N LYS A 191 -14.72 16.67 14.96
CA LYS A 191 -14.22 17.22 13.68
C LYS A 191 -13.95 18.73 13.77
N GLN A 192 -13.12 19.11 14.74
CA GLN A 192 -12.74 20.49 15.01
C GLN A 192 -11.24 20.72 14.79
N GLY A 193 -10.86 21.99 14.70
CA GLY A 193 -9.48 22.43 14.60
C GLY A 193 -9.38 23.77 13.86
N ASP A 194 -8.22 24.42 14.00
CA ASP A 194 -7.98 25.75 13.46
C ASP A 194 -8.04 25.76 11.93
N ASN A 195 -8.43 26.89 11.35
CA ASN A 195 -8.32 27.04 9.90
C ASN A 195 -6.85 27.16 9.50
N ILE A 196 -6.46 26.46 8.44
CA ILE A 196 -5.15 26.60 7.81
C ILE A 196 -5.37 27.22 6.43
N THR A 197 -4.76 28.38 6.20
CA THR A 197 -4.85 29.12 4.93
C THR A 197 -3.76 28.68 3.97
N VAL A 198 -4.12 28.60 2.69
CA VAL A 198 -3.19 28.38 1.57
C VAL A 198 -3.11 29.65 0.73
N GLU A 199 -1.88 30.04 0.40
CA GLU A 199 -1.55 31.15 -0.48
C GLU A 199 -1.34 30.66 -1.92
N GLU A 200 -1.36 31.57 -2.90
CA GLU A 200 -1.17 31.19 -4.31
C GLU A 200 0.27 30.78 -4.64
N ASP A 201 1.24 31.24 -3.85
CA ASP A 201 2.67 30.95 -3.99
C ASP A 201 3.15 29.74 -3.17
N ASP A 202 2.29 29.18 -2.30
CA ASP A 202 2.57 27.91 -1.62
C ASP A 202 2.87 26.82 -2.65
N THR A 203 3.98 26.11 -2.49
CA THR A 203 4.35 24.94 -3.27
C THR A 203 3.71 23.66 -2.71
N PRO A 204 3.65 22.53 -3.46
CA PRO A 204 3.24 21.24 -2.91
C PRO A 204 3.95 20.87 -1.60
N GLU A 205 5.24 21.20 -1.48
CA GLU A 205 6.03 21.02 -0.27
C GLU A 205 5.50 21.85 0.90
N ASP A 206 5.15 23.11 0.67
CA ASP A 206 4.55 23.99 1.68
C ASP A 206 3.19 23.45 2.14
N ILE A 207 2.38 22.92 1.22
CA ILE A 207 1.10 22.27 1.56
C ILE A 207 1.34 21.03 2.42
N LEU A 208 2.32 20.18 2.09
CA LEU A 208 2.66 19.01 2.90
C LEU A 208 3.16 19.41 4.29
N ALA A 209 3.98 20.46 4.40
CA ALA A 209 4.44 20.97 5.69
C ALA A 209 3.27 21.46 6.56
N LYS A 210 2.30 22.17 5.96
CA LYS A 210 1.06 22.58 6.64
C LYS A 210 0.21 21.39 7.08
N HIS A 211 0.12 20.33 6.26
CA HIS A 211 -0.54 19.08 6.64
C HIS A 211 0.13 18.41 7.83
N LEU A 212 1.47 18.28 7.82
CA LEU A 212 2.22 17.72 8.95
C LEU A 212 2.02 18.52 10.24
N MET A 213 1.89 19.85 10.16
CA MET A 213 1.51 20.67 11.31
C MET A 213 0.09 20.37 11.80
N GLY A 214 -0.86 20.19 10.88
CA GLY A 214 -2.23 19.78 11.20
C GLY A 214 -2.26 18.41 11.90
N LEU A 215 -1.47 17.44 11.41
CA LEU A 215 -1.31 16.13 12.05
C LEU A 215 -0.77 16.26 13.48
N ARG A 216 0.33 17.00 13.66
CA ARG A 216 0.99 17.22 14.95
C ARG A 216 0.10 17.93 15.99
N THR A 217 -0.83 18.76 15.54
CA THR A 217 -1.75 19.54 16.41
C THR A 217 -3.13 18.89 16.54
N HIS A 218 -3.31 17.67 16.02
CA HIS A 218 -4.59 16.96 16.00
C HIS A 218 -5.75 17.77 15.40
N ASN A 219 -5.46 18.57 14.37
CA ASN A 219 -6.45 19.34 13.64
C ASN A 219 -7.30 18.44 12.73
N LYS A 220 -8.50 18.08 13.20
CA LYS A 220 -9.44 17.19 12.50
C LYS A 220 -10.48 17.94 11.67
N ASN A 221 -10.28 19.23 11.43
CA ASN A 221 -11.19 20.01 10.59
C ASN A 221 -11.20 19.42 9.17
N PRO A 222 -12.32 18.89 8.67
CA PRO A 222 -12.35 18.27 7.33
C PRO A 222 -12.35 19.32 6.21
N ASN A 223 -12.53 20.60 6.53
CA ASN A 223 -12.67 21.69 5.58
C ASN A 223 -11.39 22.53 5.44
N LEU A 224 -10.25 22.04 5.93
CA LEU A 224 -8.99 22.76 5.84
C LEU A 224 -8.68 23.14 4.39
N ASP A 225 -8.12 24.34 4.22
CA ASP A 225 -7.90 24.86 2.89
C ASP A 225 -6.89 23.98 2.14
N ILE A 226 -5.91 23.40 2.83
CA ILE A 226 -4.91 22.47 2.27
C ILE A 226 -5.50 21.28 1.52
N PHE A 227 -6.75 20.88 1.77
CA PHE A 227 -7.38 19.73 1.13
C PHE A 227 -8.11 20.12 -0.16
N SER A 228 -8.05 19.25 -1.17
CA SER A 228 -8.86 19.38 -2.39
C SER A 228 -10.35 19.30 -2.05
N GLU A 229 -11.23 19.83 -2.90
CA GLU A 229 -12.69 19.78 -2.66
C GLU A 229 -13.17 18.34 -2.42
N ALA A 230 -12.62 17.39 -3.19
CA ALA A 230 -12.94 15.98 -3.07
C ALA A 230 -12.44 15.38 -1.74
N THR A 231 -11.25 15.76 -1.29
CA THR A 231 -10.69 15.35 0.00
C THR A 231 -11.49 15.91 1.17
N ARG A 232 -11.98 17.16 1.09
CA ARG A 232 -12.85 17.73 2.13
C ARG A 232 -14.14 16.92 2.30
N LYS A 233 -14.80 16.58 1.17
CA LYS A 233 -16.01 15.72 1.19
C LYS A 233 -15.73 14.32 1.73
N PHE A 234 -14.55 13.78 1.46
CA PHE A 234 -14.10 12.50 2.00
C PHE A 234 -13.97 12.55 3.52
N PHE A 235 -13.22 13.50 4.07
CA PHE A 235 -13.02 13.60 5.53
C PHE A 235 -14.26 14.04 6.31
N GLN A 236 -15.21 14.75 5.69
CA GLN A 236 -16.51 15.02 6.30
C GLN A 236 -17.26 13.74 6.67
N LYS A 237 -17.02 12.63 5.97
CA LYS A 237 -17.69 11.33 6.21
C LYS A 237 -16.82 10.29 6.91
N ARG A 238 -15.50 10.52 7.02
CA ARG A 238 -14.56 9.59 7.64
C ARG A 238 -14.28 9.95 9.09
N THR A 239 -14.12 8.92 9.92
CA THR A 239 -13.56 9.06 11.26
C THR A 239 -12.04 9.23 11.13
N VAL A 240 -11.49 10.26 11.78
CA VAL A 240 -10.04 10.50 11.88
C VAL A 240 -9.71 10.62 13.35
N THR A 241 -8.78 9.78 13.83
CA THR A 241 -8.43 9.71 15.24
C THR A 241 -7.09 10.37 15.53
N ASP A 242 -6.84 10.73 16.80
CA ASP A 242 -5.52 11.26 17.21
C ASP A 242 -4.42 10.26 16.86
N ILE A 243 -4.70 8.97 17.04
CA ILE A 243 -3.78 7.89 16.72
C ILE A 243 -3.46 7.81 15.22
N ASN A 244 -4.45 7.93 14.34
CA ASN A 244 -4.18 7.92 12.90
C ASN A 244 -3.24 9.08 12.55
N MET A 245 -3.47 10.26 13.15
CA MET A 245 -2.68 11.46 12.89
C MET A 245 -1.25 11.34 13.43
N ASP A 246 -1.08 10.80 14.64
CA ASP A 246 0.23 10.53 15.24
C ASP A 246 1.03 9.53 14.42
N ASN A 247 0.39 8.44 13.99
CA ASN A 247 1.04 7.42 13.16
C ASN A 247 1.47 7.99 11.82
N GLU A 248 0.56 8.70 11.14
CA GLU A 248 0.84 9.34 9.87
C GLU A 248 2.01 10.33 10.01
N TYR A 249 1.98 11.20 11.02
CA TYR A 249 3.06 12.14 11.32
C TYR A 249 4.39 11.42 11.59
N ARG A 250 4.39 10.38 12.42
CA ARG A 250 5.59 9.59 12.78
C ARG A 250 6.25 8.99 11.54
N PHE A 251 5.48 8.45 10.60
CA PHE A 251 6.03 7.84 9.38
C PHE A 251 6.60 8.89 8.42
N ILE A 252 5.86 9.98 8.17
CA ILE A 252 6.23 10.96 7.14
C ILE A 252 7.32 11.90 7.63
N SER A 253 7.33 12.27 8.91
CA SER A 253 8.33 13.19 9.47
C SER A 253 9.77 12.69 9.35
N GLN A 254 9.96 11.40 9.04
CA GLN A 254 11.27 10.78 8.81
C GLN A 254 11.67 10.76 7.33
N CYS A 255 10.77 11.14 6.42
CA CYS A 255 10.96 11.10 4.97
C CYS A 255 11.53 12.43 4.47
N ASN A 256 12.84 12.48 4.20
CA ASN A 256 13.56 13.72 3.88
C ASN A 256 13.98 13.86 2.41
N ASP A 257 13.90 12.79 1.61
CA ASP A 257 14.44 12.74 0.23
C ASP A 257 13.34 12.86 -0.84
N GLY A 258 12.20 13.45 -0.49
CA GLY A 258 11.07 13.62 -1.40
C GLY A 258 11.40 14.57 -2.55
N LYS A 259 10.99 14.20 -3.78
CA LYS A 259 11.11 15.04 -4.98
C LYS A 259 9.75 15.37 -5.54
N VAL A 260 9.59 16.60 -6.00
CA VAL A 260 8.34 17.06 -6.60
C VAL A 260 8.39 16.90 -8.10
N VAL A 261 7.37 16.24 -8.63
CA VAL A 261 7.18 16.03 -10.06
C VAL A 261 5.86 16.66 -10.44
N TYR A 262 5.89 17.58 -11.40
CA TYR A 262 4.71 18.27 -11.91
C TYR A 262 4.22 17.62 -13.20
N SER A 263 2.91 17.67 -13.45
CA SER A 263 2.34 17.35 -14.76
C SER A 263 2.71 18.42 -15.78
N ASP A 264 2.74 18.05 -17.07
CA ASP A 264 3.06 18.97 -18.17
C ASP A 264 2.13 20.18 -18.24
N ASP A 265 0.87 20.01 -17.85
CA ASP A 265 -0.14 21.08 -17.80
C ASP A 265 -0.06 21.94 -16.53
N GLY A 266 0.81 21.59 -15.58
CA GLY A 266 1.00 22.28 -14.30
C GLY A 266 -0.20 22.23 -13.36
N THR A 267 -1.17 21.34 -13.58
CA THR A 267 -2.38 21.22 -12.74
C THR A 267 -2.27 20.16 -11.65
N ARG A 268 -1.26 19.29 -11.72
CA ARG A 268 -1.02 18.18 -10.78
C ARG A 268 0.43 18.11 -10.37
N ALA A 269 0.66 17.62 -9.17
CA ALA A 269 1.99 17.35 -8.68
C ALA A 269 2.00 16.13 -7.77
N LEU A 270 3.18 15.55 -7.61
CA LEU A 270 3.42 14.45 -6.69
C LEU A 270 4.72 14.69 -5.95
N ILE A 271 4.73 14.50 -4.64
CA ILE A 271 5.95 14.33 -3.86
C ILE A 271 6.22 12.82 -3.81
N ILE A 272 7.32 12.38 -4.42
CA ILE A 272 7.71 10.97 -4.48
C ILE A 272 9.10 10.75 -3.88
N HIS A 273 9.26 9.64 -3.16
CA HIS A 273 10.51 9.25 -2.51
C HIS A 273 11.22 8.15 -3.32
N PRO A 274 12.53 7.93 -3.10
CA PRO A 274 13.24 6.79 -3.68
C PRO A 274 12.51 5.46 -3.40
N LEU A 275 12.47 4.55 -4.38
CA LEU A 275 11.74 3.28 -4.25
C LEU A 275 12.36 2.35 -3.20
N GLU A 276 13.58 2.63 -2.76
CA GLU A 276 14.25 1.97 -1.63
C GLU A 276 13.62 2.36 -0.28
N GLN A 277 12.93 3.50 -0.19
CA GLN A 277 12.25 4.01 1.00
C GLN A 277 10.73 3.80 0.90
N ARG A 278 10.27 2.54 0.73
CA ARG A 278 8.84 2.24 0.53
C ARG A 278 7.93 2.53 1.73
N SER A 279 8.49 2.81 2.90
CA SER A 279 7.70 3.35 4.01
C SER A 279 7.26 4.80 3.79
N CYS A 280 7.94 5.52 2.90
CA CYS A 280 7.62 6.88 2.50
C CYS A 280 6.69 6.87 1.29
N SER A 281 5.37 6.94 1.55
CA SER A 281 4.36 6.97 0.50
C SER A 281 4.42 8.25 -0.34
N PRO A 282 3.99 8.18 -1.62
CA PRO A 282 3.84 9.38 -2.43
C PRO A 282 2.66 10.24 -1.99
N TYR A 283 2.83 11.56 -2.00
CA TYR A 283 1.78 12.55 -1.71
C TYR A 283 1.27 13.22 -2.99
N TYR A 284 -0.05 13.27 -3.15
CA TYR A 284 -0.70 13.69 -4.39
C TYR A 284 -1.28 15.09 -4.24
N PHE A 285 -1.11 15.91 -5.27
CA PHE A 285 -1.54 17.29 -5.27
C PHE A 285 -2.28 17.68 -6.54
N ILE A 286 -3.32 18.49 -6.39
CA ILE A 286 -4.07 19.09 -7.49
C ILE A 286 -4.15 20.60 -7.30
N LYS A 287 -4.06 21.34 -8.40
CA LYS A 287 -4.19 22.80 -8.41
C LYS A 287 -5.65 23.20 -8.61
N GLU A 288 -6.27 23.75 -7.58
CA GLU A 288 -7.65 24.24 -7.60
C GLU A 288 -7.66 25.75 -7.35
N GLN A 289 -8.32 26.52 -8.22
CA GLN A 289 -8.38 27.99 -8.09
C GLN A 289 -6.99 28.63 -7.90
N ARG A 290 -6.00 28.17 -8.69
CA ARG A 290 -4.58 28.60 -8.64
C ARG A 290 -3.79 28.18 -7.38
N LYS A 291 -4.41 27.50 -6.42
CA LYS A 291 -3.76 27.05 -5.18
C LYS A 291 -3.52 25.55 -5.20
N TRP A 292 -2.38 25.10 -4.66
CA TRP A 292 -2.10 23.67 -4.50
C TRP A 292 -2.90 23.08 -3.34
N ARG A 293 -3.41 21.87 -3.54
CA ARG A 293 -4.26 21.14 -2.59
C ARG A 293 -3.86 19.68 -2.53
N LEU A 294 -3.89 19.08 -1.35
CA LEU A 294 -3.71 17.65 -1.13
C LEU A 294 -4.90 16.85 -1.64
N ASP A 295 -4.61 15.81 -2.41
CA ASP A 295 -5.58 14.89 -3.02
C ASP A 295 -5.54 13.51 -2.35
N ILE A 296 -5.83 13.49 -1.05
CA ILE A 296 -5.81 12.28 -0.22
C ILE A 296 -6.89 11.28 -0.65
N LEU A 297 -8.02 11.74 -1.20
CA LEU A 297 -9.02 10.82 -1.75
C LEU A 297 -8.42 9.94 -2.84
N THR A 298 -7.65 10.51 -3.76
CA THR A 298 -6.95 9.72 -4.79
C THR A 298 -5.94 8.77 -4.15
N MET A 299 -5.13 9.25 -3.20
CA MET A 299 -4.18 8.41 -2.45
C MET A 299 -4.86 7.18 -1.83
N SER A 300 -5.97 7.38 -1.12
CA SER A 300 -6.71 6.30 -0.43
C SER A 300 -7.28 5.25 -1.39
N LYS A 301 -7.52 5.62 -2.66
CA LYS A 301 -8.06 4.71 -3.67
C LYS A 301 -6.97 3.84 -4.26
N VAL A 302 -5.79 4.43 -4.54
CA VAL A 302 -4.76 3.75 -5.35
C VAL A 302 -3.66 3.10 -4.51
N LEU A 303 -3.32 3.67 -3.36
CA LEU A 303 -2.25 3.17 -2.50
C LEU A 303 -2.78 2.08 -1.56
N ARG A 304 -1.96 1.06 -1.35
CA ARG A 304 -2.12 0.02 -0.35
C ARG A 304 -0.81 -0.15 0.39
N PHE A 305 -0.87 -0.65 1.61
CA PHE A 305 0.28 -0.86 2.46
C PHE A 305 0.30 -2.31 2.93
N ASN A 306 1.46 -2.94 2.87
CA ASN A 306 1.63 -4.26 3.45
C ASN A 306 1.86 -4.20 4.96
N THR A 307 2.05 -5.37 5.58
CA THR A 307 2.32 -5.46 7.02
C THR A 307 3.63 -4.78 7.46
N LYS A 308 4.54 -4.45 6.53
CA LYS A 308 5.76 -3.66 6.80
C LYS A 308 5.59 -2.16 6.52
N MET A 309 4.36 -1.70 6.26
CA MET A 309 4.05 -0.33 5.86
C MET A 309 4.71 0.09 4.56
N GLU A 310 5.04 -0.87 3.69
CA GLU A 310 5.57 -0.58 2.36
C GLU A 310 4.41 -0.32 1.41
N TRP A 311 4.41 0.85 0.77
CA TRP A 311 3.37 1.20 -0.17
C TRP A 311 3.50 0.41 -1.48
N HIS A 312 2.36 0.06 -2.04
CA HIS A 312 2.20 -0.52 -3.37
C HIS A 312 0.87 -0.06 -3.98
N PHE A 313 0.66 -0.41 -5.25
CA PHE A 313 -0.60 -0.13 -5.90
C PHE A 313 -1.57 -1.31 -5.82
N SER A 314 -2.86 -1.02 -5.68
CA SER A 314 -3.93 -2.02 -5.77
C SER A 314 -3.99 -2.65 -7.17
N GLN A 315 -4.11 -3.98 -7.28
CA GLN A 315 -4.18 -4.66 -8.58
C GLN A 315 -5.55 -4.56 -9.25
N ASN A 316 -6.61 -4.57 -8.45
CA ASN A 316 -7.98 -4.44 -8.94
C ASN A 316 -8.22 -3.04 -9.53
N ASP A 317 -7.39 -2.08 -9.13
CA ASP A 317 -7.37 -0.72 -9.62
C ASP A 317 -6.36 -0.52 -10.76
N ARG A 318 -5.88 -1.59 -11.41
CA ARG A 318 -4.98 -1.52 -12.58
C ARG A 318 -5.54 -0.70 -13.73
N GLU A 319 -6.85 -0.80 -13.97
CA GLU A 319 -7.56 0.00 -14.97
C GLU A 319 -7.82 1.44 -14.48
N LEU A 320 -7.74 1.66 -13.17
CA LEU A 320 -7.81 2.95 -12.49
C LEU A 320 -6.43 3.50 -12.14
N TYR A 321 -5.35 2.90 -12.65
CA TYR A 321 -4.01 3.43 -12.47
C TYR A 321 -3.94 4.80 -13.07
N ASN A 322 -4.19 5.76 -12.21
CA ASN A 322 -3.51 7.01 -12.16
C ASN A 322 -3.52 7.79 -13.46
N ILE A 323 -4.53 7.69 -14.32
CA ILE A 323 -4.58 8.47 -15.57
C ILE A 323 -4.22 9.95 -15.30
N PRO A 324 -4.69 10.58 -14.20
CA PRO A 324 -4.28 11.96 -13.93
C PRO A 324 -2.84 12.13 -13.40
N TYR A 325 -2.22 11.11 -12.79
CA TYR A 325 -0.86 11.17 -12.23
C TYR A 325 0.15 10.17 -12.85
N GLU A 326 -0.16 9.58 -13.99
CA GLU A 326 0.65 8.54 -14.65
C GLU A 326 2.01 9.08 -15.11
N PHE A 327 2.09 10.40 -15.30
CA PHE A 327 3.30 11.13 -15.71
C PHE A 327 4.49 10.88 -14.77
N VAL A 328 4.25 10.60 -13.47
CA VAL A 328 5.32 10.26 -12.52
C VAL A 328 5.73 8.78 -12.62
N PHE A 329 4.77 7.92 -12.91
CA PHE A 329 4.91 6.48 -12.75
C PHE A 329 5.17 5.72 -14.05
N GLY A 330 5.14 6.40 -15.21
CA GLY A 330 5.42 5.79 -16.53
C GLY A 330 6.80 5.15 -16.67
N GLY A 331 7.74 5.46 -15.75
CA GLY A 331 9.07 4.83 -15.67
C GLY A 331 9.14 3.54 -14.84
N TYR A 332 8.06 3.16 -14.14
CA TYR A 332 8.03 1.99 -13.28
C TYR A 332 7.38 0.80 -13.96
N ILE A 333 7.79 -0.40 -13.54
CA ILE A 333 7.03 -1.62 -13.77
C ILE A 333 6.52 -2.11 -12.41
N TYR A 334 5.41 -2.83 -12.41
CA TYR A 334 4.78 -3.38 -11.22
C TYR A 334 4.89 -4.89 -11.18
N ASP A 335 5.15 -5.44 -10.00
CA ASP A 335 5.17 -6.88 -9.83
C ASP A 335 3.75 -7.44 -9.72
N LYS A 336 3.65 -8.75 -9.46
CA LYS A 336 2.37 -9.44 -9.27
C LYS A 336 1.62 -9.05 -8.00
N ASN A 337 2.16 -8.17 -7.16
CA ASN A 337 1.50 -7.63 -5.97
C ASN A 337 1.32 -6.10 -6.08
N GLY A 338 1.73 -5.48 -7.19
CA GLY A 338 1.58 -4.05 -7.43
C GLY A 338 2.73 -3.18 -6.90
N TYR A 339 3.85 -3.78 -6.47
CA TYR A 339 5.02 -3.01 -6.04
C TYR A 339 5.72 -2.40 -7.26
N PRO A 340 5.92 -1.07 -7.30
CA PRO A 340 6.69 -0.44 -8.35
C PRO A 340 8.16 -0.79 -8.20
N PHE A 341 8.82 -1.16 -9.28
CA PHE A 341 10.27 -1.21 -9.35
C PHE A 341 10.73 -0.33 -10.49
N HIS A 342 11.93 0.25 -10.32
CA HIS A 342 12.61 0.88 -11.44
C HIS A 342 12.63 -0.13 -12.58
N ASN A 343 12.18 0.31 -13.74
CA ASN A 343 12.40 -0.44 -14.94
C ASN A 343 13.90 -0.42 -15.27
N THR A 344 14.72 -1.15 -14.51
CA THR A 344 16.13 -1.40 -14.78
C THR A 344 16.30 -2.21 -16.08
N LYS A 345 15.18 -2.72 -16.63
CA LYS A 345 15.06 -3.33 -17.94
C LYS A 345 14.55 -2.36 -19.03
N LYS A 346 14.42 -1.05 -18.75
CA LYS A 346 14.37 -0.06 -19.84
C LYS A 346 15.78 -0.03 -20.37
N TYR A 347 15.95 -0.77 -21.46
CA TYR A 347 17.07 -0.75 -22.40
C TYR A 347 17.84 0.56 -22.22
N GLN A 348 19.11 0.50 -21.83
CA GLN A 348 20.01 1.66 -21.79
C GLN A 348 19.84 2.54 -23.05
N TRP A 349 19.44 1.92 -24.15
CA TRP A 349 19.14 2.55 -25.42
C TRP A 349 17.65 2.86 -25.67
N GLY A 350 16.67 2.21 -25.06
CA GLY A 350 15.24 2.52 -25.27
C GLY A 350 14.66 2.01 -26.59
N PHE A 351 14.80 0.71 -26.87
CA PHE A 351 14.23 0.07 -28.06
C PHE A 351 13.69 -1.33 -27.74
N ARG A 352 12.80 -1.85 -28.59
CA ARG A 352 12.40 -3.26 -28.61
C ARG A 352 12.56 -3.79 -30.01
N CYS A 353 12.89 -5.06 -30.14
CA CYS A 353 12.79 -5.74 -31.41
C CYS A 353 11.91 -6.99 -31.34
N SER A 354 11.27 -7.29 -32.46
CA SER A 354 10.54 -8.53 -32.71
C SER A 354 11.41 -9.51 -33.49
N ARG A 355 10.98 -10.77 -33.50
CA ARG A 355 11.60 -11.83 -34.28
C ARG A 355 11.34 -11.57 -35.77
N TYR A 356 12.39 -11.47 -36.57
CA TYR A 356 12.29 -11.35 -38.02
C TYR A 356 13.08 -12.45 -38.72
N ILE A 357 12.50 -13.03 -39.77
CA ILE A 357 13.12 -14.07 -40.60
C ILE A 357 13.19 -13.49 -42.01
N LEU A 358 14.39 -13.35 -42.57
CA LEU A 358 14.53 -12.93 -43.96
C LEU A 358 13.99 -14.02 -44.87
N ALA A 359 13.19 -13.64 -45.86
CA ALA A 359 12.54 -14.58 -46.78
C ALA A 359 13.54 -15.45 -47.58
N GLU A 360 14.77 -14.94 -47.76
CA GLU A 360 15.83 -15.59 -48.54
C GLU A 360 16.76 -16.47 -47.68
N GLU A 361 16.65 -16.43 -46.35
CA GLU A 361 17.42 -17.24 -45.40
C GLU A 361 16.47 -18.13 -44.57
N GLN A 362 15.91 -19.18 -45.17
CA GLN A 362 15.21 -20.22 -44.39
C GLN A 362 16.16 -21.08 -43.52
N GLU A 363 17.46 -20.91 -43.65
CA GLU A 363 18.48 -21.49 -42.78
C GLU A 363 19.32 -20.40 -42.10
N GLY A 364 18.71 -19.64 -41.19
CA GLY A 364 19.42 -18.58 -40.47
C GLY A 364 18.65 -18.11 -39.23
N LYS A 365 19.37 -17.89 -38.13
CA LYS A 365 18.80 -17.56 -36.80
C LYS A 365 17.94 -16.29 -36.86
N PRO A 366 16.92 -16.15 -36.00
CA PRO A 366 16.05 -14.98 -36.00
C PRO A 366 16.81 -13.67 -35.81
N LEU A 367 16.51 -12.68 -36.64
CA LEU A 367 17.00 -11.32 -36.54
C LEU A 367 16.15 -10.47 -35.60
N CYS A 368 16.74 -9.36 -35.16
CA CYS A 368 16.12 -8.35 -34.30
C CYS A 368 15.61 -7.20 -35.17
N LEU A 369 14.31 -7.21 -35.51
CA LEU A 369 13.62 -6.11 -36.21
C LEU A 369 13.12 -5.09 -35.20
N ILE A 370 13.59 -3.83 -35.29
CA ILE A 370 13.16 -2.75 -34.42
C ILE A 370 11.65 -2.52 -34.58
N SER A 371 10.89 -2.92 -33.56
CA SER A 371 9.43 -2.88 -33.55
C SER A 371 8.87 -1.80 -32.62
N TRP A 372 9.73 -1.23 -31.78
CA TRP A 372 9.41 -0.09 -30.93
C TRP A 372 10.67 0.70 -30.58
N LEU A 373 10.52 2.03 -30.50
CA LEU A 373 11.56 2.96 -30.05
C LEU A 373 10.95 3.94 -29.06
N ASP A 374 11.66 4.18 -27.96
CA ASP A 374 11.38 5.30 -27.08
C ASP A 374 11.67 6.61 -27.83
N GLN A 375 10.72 7.56 -27.81
CA GLN A 375 10.84 8.80 -28.59
C GLN A 375 12.01 9.67 -28.10
N GLU A 376 12.34 9.56 -26.81
CA GLU A 376 13.45 10.27 -26.18
C GLU A 376 14.67 9.36 -25.94
N GLY A 377 14.57 8.07 -26.29
CA GLY A 377 15.61 7.08 -26.01
C GLY A 377 16.89 7.24 -26.82
N ALA A 378 18.02 6.84 -26.23
CA ALA A 378 19.34 6.92 -26.86
C ALA A 378 19.47 6.08 -28.14
N ALA A 379 18.69 5.02 -28.32
CA ALA A 379 18.59 4.20 -29.53
C ALA A 379 18.20 5.06 -30.72
N LYS A 380 17.17 5.89 -30.55
CA LYS A 380 16.69 6.79 -31.61
C LYS A 380 17.59 8.02 -31.70
N ASN A 381 17.84 8.69 -30.57
CA ASN A 381 18.43 10.03 -30.58
C ASN A 381 19.96 10.05 -30.63
N LYS A 382 20.63 9.01 -30.15
CA LYS A 382 22.10 8.91 -30.18
C LYS A 382 22.59 7.89 -31.21
N LEU A 383 22.06 6.66 -31.18
CA LEU A 383 22.48 5.58 -32.09
C LEU A 383 21.86 5.71 -33.48
N GLY A 384 20.68 6.32 -33.61
CA GLY A 384 20.03 6.56 -34.90
C GLY A 384 19.19 5.39 -35.43
N PHE A 385 18.69 4.51 -34.56
CA PHE A 385 17.70 3.50 -34.95
C PHE A 385 16.41 4.13 -35.45
N GLN A 386 15.78 3.45 -36.41
CA GLN A 386 14.45 3.75 -36.92
C GLN A 386 13.55 2.52 -36.78
N LEU A 387 12.23 2.76 -36.77
CA LEU A 387 11.26 1.67 -36.83
C LEU A 387 11.48 0.87 -38.12
N ASN A 388 11.41 -0.46 -37.98
CA ASN A 388 11.66 -1.45 -39.02
C ASN A 388 13.12 -1.60 -39.49
N ASP A 389 14.09 -1.00 -38.79
CA ASP A 389 15.48 -1.41 -38.97
C ASP A 389 15.65 -2.89 -38.58
N VAL A 390 16.35 -3.66 -39.40
CA VAL A 390 16.72 -5.05 -39.08
C VAL A 390 18.19 -5.08 -38.66
N ILE A 391 18.49 -5.46 -37.42
CA ILE A 391 19.88 -5.56 -36.97
C ILE A 391 20.55 -6.78 -37.60
N VAL A 392 21.53 -6.54 -38.46
CA VAL A 392 22.29 -7.59 -39.17
C VAL A 392 23.67 -7.83 -38.56
N ARG A 393 24.21 -6.88 -37.80
CA ARG A 393 25.49 -7.06 -37.06
C ARG A 393 25.57 -6.16 -35.84
N ILE A 394 26.22 -6.65 -34.80
CA ILE A 394 26.63 -5.88 -33.60
C ILE A 394 28.11 -6.09 -33.33
N GLY A 395 28.80 -5.07 -32.82
CA GLY A 395 30.24 -5.12 -32.50
C GLY A 395 31.12 -4.39 -33.51
N ASN A 396 32.43 -4.42 -33.25
CA ASN A 396 33.44 -3.75 -34.07
C ASN A 396 34.11 -4.73 -35.04
N GLU A 397 35.08 -4.26 -35.83
CA GLU A 397 35.76 -5.09 -36.84
C GLU A 397 36.52 -6.28 -36.24
N LYS A 398 36.99 -6.16 -34.99
CA LYS A 398 37.77 -7.20 -34.30
C LYS A 398 36.90 -8.22 -33.56
N SER A 399 35.70 -7.82 -33.14
CA SER A 399 34.75 -8.66 -32.41
C SER A 399 33.33 -8.24 -32.77
N HIS A 400 32.67 -9.06 -33.57
CA HIS A 400 31.28 -8.85 -33.97
C HIS A 400 30.47 -10.14 -33.94
N ILE A 401 29.16 -9.96 -33.91
CA ILE A 401 28.17 -11.01 -34.06
C ILE A 401 27.30 -10.61 -35.25
N ASP A 402 27.36 -11.41 -36.31
CA ASP A 402 26.41 -11.32 -37.41
C ASP A 402 25.09 -11.99 -37.02
N ASN A 403 24.01 -11.45 -37.58
CA ASN A 403 22.63 -11.92 -37.41
C ASN A 403 22.24 -12.14 -35.93
N PRO A 404 22.39 -11.12 -35.06
CA PRO A 404 22.06 -11.27 -33.66
C PRO A 404 20.54 -11.29 -33.45
N ASN A 405 20.09 -12.24 -32.61
CA ASN A 405 18.73 -12.22 -32.10
C ASN A 405 18.57 -11.17 -30.98
N MET A 406 17.34 -10.93 -30.55
CA MET A 406 17.02 -9.95 -29.48
C MET A 406 17.90 -10.09 -28.24
N TYR A 407 18.18 -11.32 -27.78
CA TYR A 407 18.98 -11.55 -26.58
C TYR A 407 20.44 -11.15 -26.76
N LYS A 408 21.05 -11.49 -27.90
CA LYS A 408 22.43 -11.12 -28.22
C LYS A 408 22.57 -9.61 -28.41
N THR A 409 21.61 -8.98 -29.10
CA THR A 409 21.57 -7.53 -29.25
C THR A 409 21.45 -6.83 -27.91
N ALA A 410 20.50 -7.26 -27.07
CA ALA A 410 20.30 -6.67 -25.75
C ALA A 410 21.51 -6.87 -24.82
N ALA A 411 22.18 -8.02 -24.91
CA ALA A 411 23.40 -8.29 -24.14
C ALA A 411 24.57 -7.39 -24.59
N TYR A 412 24.78 -7.25 -25.91
CA TYR A 412 25.81 -6.37 -26.44
C TYR A 412 25.59 -4.91 -26.08
N LEU A 413 24.34 -4.42 -26.19
CA LEU A 413 24.01 -3.02 -25.92
C LEU A 413 23.93 -2.67 -24.42
N ARG A 414 24.37 -3.56 -23.51
CA ARG A 414 24.63 -3.26 -22.09
C ARG A 414 26.08 -2.87 -21.87
N LEU A 415 26.60 -1.98 -22.71
CA LEU A 415 27.97 -1.48 -22.58
C LEU A 415 28.05 -0.49 -21.40
N PRO A 416 29.15 -0.45 -20.64
CA PRO A 416 29.42 0.62 -19.70
C PRO A 416 29.28 2.00 -20.35
N ALA A 417 28.79 2.99 -19.58
CA ALA A 417 28.63 4.35 -20.07
C ALA A 417 29.96 4.89 -20.63
N GLY A 418 29.89 5.54 -21.80
CA GLY A 418 31.07 6.05 -22.51
C GLY A 418 31.78 5.03 -23.43
N GLU A 419 31.40 3.75 -23.43
CA GLU A 419 31.91 2.79 -24.42
C GLU A 419 31.22 2.91 -25.78
N LEU A 420 31.95 2.64 -26.86
CA LEU A 420 31.43 2.77 -28.22
C LEU A 420 30.56 1.57 -28.63
N ALA A 421 29.26 1.79 -28.80
CA ALA A 421 28.38 0.85 -29.48
C ALA A 421 28.51 0.98 -31.00
N THR A 422 28.59 -0.14 -31.70
CA THR A 422 28.54 -0.23 -33.16
C THR A 422 27.51 -1.27 -33.57
N VAL A 423 26.54 -0.83 -34.39
CA VAL A 423 25.46 -1.68 -34.90
C VAL A 423 25.35 -1.46 -36.40
N ILE A 424 25.14 -2.53 -37.17
CA ILE A 424 24.80 -2.43 -38.58
C ILE A 424 23.37 -2.91 -38.73
N VAL A 425 22.55 -2.05 -39.33
CA VAL A 425 21.15 -2.34 -39.62
C VAL A 425 20.94 -2.40 -41.13
N GLU A 426 19.99 -3.21 -41.55
CA GLU A 426 19.38 -3.11 -42.87
C GLU A 426 18.13 -2.25 -42.77
N ARG A 427 18.12 -1.14 -43.51
CA ARG A 427 17.05 -0.16 -43.52
C ARG A 427 16.34 -0.17 -44.86
N LYS A 428 15.02 -0.34 -44.82
CA LYS A 428 14.19 -0.40 -46.02
C LYS A 428 14.38 0.84 -46.90
N GLY A 429 14.70 0.62 -48.18
CA GLY A 429 14.94 1.68 -49.16
C GLY A 429 16.31 2.36 -49.08
N VAL A 430 17.16 2.01 -48.11
CA VAL A 430 18.52 2.57 -47.95
C VAL A 430 19.59 1.48 -48.08
N GLY A 431 19.32 0.27 -47.58
CA GLY A 431 20.29 -0.82 -47.50
C GLY A 431 20.99 -0.85 -46.14
N ARG A 432 22.25 -1.34 -46.11
CA ARG A 432 23.00 -1.49 -44.86
C ARG A 432 23.55 -0.15 -44.37
N VAL A 433 23.21 0.20 -43.12
CA VAL A 433 23.63 1.44 -42.45
C VAL A 433 24.44 1.08 -41.21
N LYS A 434 25.64 1.67 -41.07
CA LYS A 434 26.47 1.56 -39.86
C LYS A 434 26.08 2.68 -38.89
N LEU A 435 25.73 2.30 -37.67
CA LEU A 435 25.30 3.17 -36.58
C LEU A 435 26.31 3.09 -35.43
N GLN A 436 26.74 4.24 -34.91
CA GLN A 436 27.73 4.31 -33.84
C GLN A 436 27.40 5.41 -32.85
N SER A 437 27.51 5.12 -31.56
CA SER A 437 27.34 6.09 -30.48
C SER A 437 28.04 5.60 -29.23
N LEU A 438 28.47 6.53 -28.36
CA LEU A 438 28.84 6.20 -27.00
C LEU A 438 27.59 5.77 -26.22
N ALA A 439 27.77 4.74 -25.38
CA ALA A 439 26.73 4.24 -24.51
C ALA A 439 26.34 5.31 -23.48
N PRO A 440 25.03 5.55 -23.28
CA PRO A 440 24.54 6.59 -22.38
C PRO A 440 24.77 6.26 -20.92
#